data_AF-W6THV6-F1
#
_entry.id   AF-W6THV6-F1
#
_cell.length_a   1.000
_cell.length_b   1.000
_cell.length_c   1.000
_cell.angle_alpha   90.00
_cell.angle_beta   90.00
_cell.angle_gamma   90.00
#
_symmetry.space_group_name_H-M   'P 1'
#
loop_
_entity.id
_entity.type
_entity.pdbx_description
1 polymer ?
#
loop_
_entity_poly.entity_id
_entity_poly.type
_entity_poly.pdbx_seq_one_letter_code
_entity_poly.pdbx_strand_id
1 'polypeptide(L)'
;MIKRKLRLQLKKIRFKAARSRFKNKAFIKRMEYNREVIAKSDIKVEVELGRSLIGKSDNKVKTLKALGLKRIGDKRIHILNKSLQGMLNSVISMVFISEVTDD
;
A
#
# COMPACT_ATOMS: atom_id res chain seq x y z
N MET A 1 18.15 35.75 22.08
CA MET A 1 17.34 35.35 20.89
C MET A 1 17.72 34.01 20.25
N ILE A 2 19.00 33.69 20.10
CA ILE A 2 19.50 32.49 19.38
C ILE A 2 18.94 31.16 19.94
N LYS A 3 18.91 31.00 21.28
CA LYS A 3 18.37 29.80 21.95
C LYS A 3 16.89 29.52 21.62
N ARG A 4 16.06 30.56 21.44
CA ARG A 4 14.63 30.40 21.07
C ARG A 4 14.47 29.90 19.64
N LYS A 5 15.27 30.44 18.71
CA LYS A 5 15.29 30.02 17.30
C LYS A 5 15.67 28.54 17.18
N LEU A 6 16.73 28.13 17.89
CA LEU A 6 17.18 26.74 17.95
C LEU A 6 16.09 25.80 18.53
N ARG A 7 15.45 26.18 19.63
CA ARG A 7 14.35 25.41 20.24
C ARG A 7 13.17 25.20 19.28
N LEU A 8 12.79 26.24 18.53
CA LEU A 8 11.72 26.15 17.53
C LEU A 8 12.11 25.24 16.36
N GLN A 9 13.36 25.32 15.88
CA GLN A 9 13.88 24.42 14.85
C GLN A 9 13.85 22.95 15.32
N LEU A 10 14.33 22.67 16.53
CA LEU A 10 14.29 21.34 17.14
C LEU A 10 12.86 20.81 17.30
N LYS A 11 11.90 21.67 17.70
CA LYS A 11 10.47 21.32 17.80
C LYS A 11 9.90 20.93 16.43
N LYS A 12 10.20 21.70 15.37
CA LYS A 12 9.78 21.39 13.99
C LYS A 12 10.37 20.07 13.49
N ILE A 13 11.66 19.84 13.75
CA ILE A 13 12.35 18.59 13.38
C ILE A 13 11.73 17.39 14.10
N ARG A 14 11.53 17.47 15.42
CA ARG A 14 10.85 16.42 16.20
C ARG A 14 9.45 16.12 15.69
N PHE A 15 8.67 17.16 15.38
CA PHE A 15 7.33 17.01 14.84
C PHE A 15 7.34 16.32 13.46
N LYS A 16 8.26 16.71 12.57
CA LYS A 16 8.45 16.06 11.25
C LYS A 16 8.85 14.60 11.41
N ALA A 17 9.77 14.29 12.33
CA ALA A 17 10.19 12.93 12.64
C ALA A 17 9.04 12.09 13.22
N ALA A 18 8.26 12.63 14.16
CA ALA A 18 7.08 11.95 14.72
C ALA A 18 6.03 11.66 13.65
N ARG A 19 5.72 12.63 12.78
CA ARG A 19 4.82 12.42 11.62
C ARG A 19 5.36 11.36 10.65
N SER A 20 6.67 11.35 10.40
CA SER A 20 7.31 10.32 9.57
C SER A 20 7.13 8.92 10.17
N ARG A 21 7.38 8.76 11.48
CA ARG A 21 7.15 7.49 12.19
C ARG A 21 5.69 7.04 12.14
N PHE A 22 4.74 7.96 12.31
CA PHE A 22 3.32 7.64 12.20
C PHE A 22 2.93 7.16 10.80
N LYS A 23 3.42 7.83 9.74
CA LYS A 23 3.22 7.38 8.35
C LYS A 23 3.81 5.99 8.09
N ASN A 24 4.98 5.70 8.66
CA ASN A 24 5.58 4.37 8.61
C ASN A 24 4.73 3.32 9.34
N LYS A 25 4.22 3.63 10.54
CA LYS A 25 3.33 2.71 11.29
C LYS A 25 2.04 2.41 10.51
N ALA A 26 1.40 3.42 9.94
CA ALA A 26 0.20 3.23 9.11
C ALA A 26 0.50 2.44 7.83
N PHE A 27 1.69 2.61 7.23
CA PHE A 27 2.13 1.80 6.11
C PHE A 27 2.36 0.34 6.51
N ILE A 28 3.05 0.09 7.63
CA ILE A 28 3.31 -1.26 8.16
C ILE A 28 1.99 -1.97 8.47
N LYS A 29 1.08 -1.32 9.21
CA LYS A 29 -0.24 -1.88 9.54
C LYS A 29 -1.05 -2.26 8.29
N ARG A 30 -0.99 -1.45 7.24
CA ARG A 30 -1.64 -1.78 5.96
C ARG A 30 -1.01 -2.97 5.27
N MET A 31 0.31 -3.09 5.32
CA MET A 31 1.02 -4.23 4.74
C MET A 31 0.73 -5.53 5.49
N GLU A 32 0.63 -5.46 6.82
CA GLU A 32 0.20 -6.58 7.67
C GLU A 32 -1.20 -7.03 7.27
N TYR A 33 -2.17 -6.10 7.21
CA TYR A 33 -3.53 -6.42 6.78
C TYR A 33 -3.57 -7.01 5.36
N ASN A 34 -2.90 -6.41 4.38
CA ASN A 34 -2.84 -6.97 3.03
C ASN A 34 -2.27 -8.40 3.02
N ARG A 35 -1.27 -8.70 3.85
CA ARG A 35 -0.70 -10.06 3.97
C ARG A 35 -1.70 -11.03 4.56
N GLU A 36 -2.42 -10.62 5.59
CA GLU A 36 -3.48 -11.44 6.22
C GLU A 36 -4.56 -11.80 5.20
N VAL A 37 -5.00 -10.85 4.38
CA VAL A 37 -6.00 -11.11 3.33
C VAL A 37 -5.45 -12.04 2.24
N ILE A 38 -4.21 -11.83 1.78
CA ILE A 38 -3.56 -12.69 0.76
C ILE A 38 -3.36 -14.12 1.27
N ALA A 39 -3.14 -14.31 2.57
CA ALA A 39 -2.96 -15.63 3.17
C ALA A 39 -4.25 -16.47 3.14
N LYS A 40 -5.42 -15.83 2.99
CA LYS A 40 -6.69 -16.53 2.79
C LYS A 40 -6.78 -17.10 1.36
N SER A 41 -7.58 -18.15 1.17
CA SER A 41 -7.80 -18.80 -0.12
C SER A 41 -9.27 -18.73 -0.55
N ASP A 42 -9.50 -18.66 -1.87
CA ASP A 42 -10.83 -18.77 -2.51
C ASP A 42 -11.85 -17.70 -2.12
N ILE A 43 -11.38 -16.53 -1.69
CA ILE A 43 -12.22 -15.37 -1.35
C ILE A 43 -12.22 -14.36 -2.52
N LYS A 44 -13.34 -13.65 -2.72
CA LYS A 44 -13.40 -12.49 -3.60
C LYS A 44 -12.78 -11.27 -2.93
N VAL A 45 -11.82 -10.65 -3.62
CA VAL A 45 -11.12 -9.46 -3.16
C VAL A 45 -11.24 -8.33 -4.15
N GLU A 46 -11.54 -7.14 -3.66
CA GLU A 46 -11.37 -5.90 -4.39
C GLU A 46 -9.91 -5.43 -4.23
N VAL A 47 -9.28 -5.17 -5.36
CA VAL A 47 -7.89 -4.77 -5.48
C VAL A 47 -7.86 -3.35 -6.04
N GLU A 48 -7.35 -2.39 -5.26
CA GLU A 48 -7.24 -0.98 -5.63
C GLU A 48 -5.78 -0.55 -5.79
N LEU A 49 -5.48 0.24 -6.84
CA LEU A 49 -4.16 0.84 -7.00
C LEU A 49 -3.96 2.08 -6.12
N GLY A 50 -3.24 1.92 -5.01
CA GLY A 50 -2.97 3.00 -4.05
C GLY A 50 -1.76 3.89 -4.36
N ARG A 51 -0.87 3.48 -5.28
CA ARG A 51 0.35 4.22 -5.63
C ARG A 51 0.59 4.27 -7.14
N SER A 52 1.17 5.37 -7.60
CA SER A 52 1.54 5.55 -9.01
C SER A 52 2.52 4.49 -9.52
N LEU A 53 2.36 4.13 -10.79
CA LEU A 53 3.24 3.26 -11.56
C LEU A 53 4.56 3.95 -11.96
N ILE A 54 4.61 5.29 -11.92
CA ILE A 54 5.78 6.06 -12.38
C ILE A 54 6.99 5.78 -11.46
N GLY A 55 8.13 5.48 -12.07
CA GLY A 55 9.38 5.19 -11.37
C GLY A 55 9.38 3.85 -10.60
N LYS A 56 8.49 2.92 -10.97
CA LYS A 56 8.48 1.55 -10.45
C LYS A 56 9.17 0.61 -11.44
N SER A 57 9.65 -0.53 -10.94
CA SER A 57 10.28 -1.53 -11.78
C SER A 57 9.31 -2.09 -12.80
N ASP A 58 9.81 -2.42 -14.00
CA ASP A 58 8.99 -2.91 -15.11
C ASP A 58 8.21 -4.16 -14.75
N ASN A 59 8.78 -5.06 -13.94
CA ASN A 59 8.10 -6.25 -13.45
C ASN A 59 6.85 -5.89 -12.64
N LYS A 60 6.94 -4.91 -11.73
CA LYS A 60 5.77 -4.46 -10.95
C LYS A 60 4.73 -3.80 -11.84
N VAL A 61 5.17 -3.00 -12.82
CA VAL A 61 4.26 -2.34 -13.77
C VAL A 61 3.52 -3.37 -14.61
N LYS A 62 4.22 -4.42 -15.09
CA LYS A 62 3.61 -5.52 -15.85
C LYS A 62 2.58 -6.28 -14.99
N THR A 63 2.92 -6.63 -13.76
CA THR A 63 1.98 -7.31 -12.84
C THR A 63 0.73 -6.48 -12.58
N LEU A 64 0.87 -5.18 -12.31
CA LEU A 64 -0.29 -4.31 -12.06
C LEU A 64 -1.17 -4.13 -13.31
N LYS A 65 -0.56 -4.03 -14.49
CA LYS A 65 -1.30 -4.01 -15.76
C LYS A 65 -2.04 -5.33 -16.00
N ALA A 66 -1.43 -6.47 -15.67
CA ALA A 66 -2.05 -7.79 -15.77
C ALA A 66 -3.24 -7.94 -14.82
N LEU A 67 -3.16 -7.35 -13.63
CA LEU A 67 -4.29 -7.25 -12.68
C LEU A 67 -5.39 -6.28 -13.14
N GLY A 68 -5.21 -5.59 -14.27
CA GLY A 68 -6.17 -4.64 -14.83
C GLY A 68 -6.14 -3.25 -14.20
N LEU A 69 -5.08 -2.90 -13.48
CA LEU A 69 -4.90 -1.63 -12.79
C LEU A 69 -4.02 -0.68 -13.62
N LYS A 70 -4.58 0.42 -14.12
CA LYS A 70 -3.89 1.36 -15.01
C LYS A 70 -3.63 2.72 -14.36
N ARG A 71 -4.60 3.23 -13.60
CA ARG A 71 -4.59 4.55 -12.94
C ARG A 71 -4.75 4.39 -11.43
N ILE A 72 -4.29 5.40 -10.69
CA ILE A 72 -4.44 5.44 -9.23
C ILE A 72 -5.93 5.50 -8.88
N GLY A 73 -6.36 4.68 -7.93
CA GLY A 73 -7.76 4.53 -7.55
C GLY A 73 -8.55 3.58 -8.46
N ASP A 74 -7.95 2.99 -9.50
CA ASP A 74 -8.58 1.90 -10.24
C ASP A 74 -8.83 0.72 -9.30
N LYS A 75 -10.02 0.13 -9.40
CA LYS A 75 -10.48 -1.01 -8.61
C LYS A 75 -10.85 -2.18 -9.49
N ARG A 76 -10.49 -3.39 -9.09
CA ARG A 76 -10.88 -4.65 -9.76
C ARG A 76 -11.17 -5.73 -8.75
N ILE A 77 -12.26 -6.47 -8.97
CA ILE A 77 -12.62 -7.64 -8.18
C ILE A 77 -11.96 -8.87 -8.79
N HIS A 78 -11.33 -9.67 -7.96
CA HIS A 78 -10.65 -10.91 -8.34
C HIS A 78 -10.99 -12.02 -7.36
N ILE A 79 -10.99 -13.27 -7.82
CA ILE A 79 -11.08 -14.44 -6.95
C ILE A 79 -9.67 -14.87 -6.58
N LEU A 80 -9.34 -14.98 -5.29
CA LEU A 80 -8.01 -15.35 -4.84
C LEU A 80 -7.67 -16.79 -5.21
N ASN A 81 -6.87 -16.94 -6.27
CA ASN A 81 -6.19 -18.18 -6.63
C ASN A 81 -4.69 -18.10 -6.29
N LYS A 82 -3.98 -19.24 -6.33
CA LYS A 82 -2.53 -19.30 -6.02
C LYS A 82 -1.68 -18.38 -6.91
N SER A 83 -2.06 -18.21 -8.18
CA SER A 83 -1.35 -17.34 -9.12
C SER A 83 -1.49 -15.85 -8.74
N LEU A 84 -2.72 -15.44 -8.40
CA LEU A 84 -3.05 -14.10 -7.94
C LEU A 84 -2.43 -13.80 -6.59
N GLN A 85 -2.35 -14.76 -5.67
CA GLN A 85 -1.59 -14.60 -4.42
C GLN A 85 -0.12 -14.27 -4.72
N GLY A 86 0.52 -14.99 -5.65
CA GLY A 86 1.89 -14.70 -6.09
C GLY A 86 2.03 -13.30 -6.71
N MET A 87 1.11 -12.93 -7.59
CA MET A 87 1.08 -11.59 -8.19
C MET A 87 0.93 -10.50 -7.13
N LEU A 88 -0.05 -10.61 -6.24
CA LEU A 88 -0.34 -9.63 -5.19
C LEU A 88 0.83 -9.48 -4.21
N ASN A 89 1.49 -10.58 -3.83
CA ASN A 89 2.68 -10.53 -2.98
C ASN A 89 3.81 -9.68 -3.58
N SER A 90 4.01 -9.73 -4.90
CA SER A 90 5.04 -8.95 -5.58
C SER A 90 4.76 -7.43 -5.59
N VAL A 91 3.48 -7.03 -5.51
CA VAL A 91 3.02 -5.64 -5.62
C VAL A 91 2.35 -5.10 -4.35
N ILE A 92 2.39 -5.84 -3.24
CA ILE A 92 1.67 -5.57 -1.99
C ILE A 92 1.84 -4.15 -1.45
N SER A 93 3.02 -3.55 -1.65
CA SER A 93 3.34 -2.17 -1.25
C SER A 93 2.59 -1.06 -2.02
N MET A 94 1.91 -1.41 -3.10
CA MET A 94 1.28 -0.48 -4.03
C MET A 94 -0.24 -0.57 -4.05
N VAL A 95 -0.79 -1.63 -3.47
CA VAL A 95 -2.18 -2.03 -3.66
C VAL A 95 -2.91 -1.99 -2.32
N PHE A 96 -4.19 -1.63 -2.33
CA PHE A 96 -5.11 -1.86 -1.23
C PHE A 96 -6.00 -3.04 -1.57
N ILE A 97 -6.17 -3.94 -0.61
CA ILE A 97 -6.96 -5.15 -0.78
C ILE A 97 -8.11 -5.05 0.21
N SER A 98 -9.32 -5.36 -0.22
CA SER A 98 -10.50 -5.42 0.64
C SER A 98 -11.28 -6.68 0.30
N GLU A 99 -11.78 -7.36 1.32
CA GLU A 99 -12.64 -8.53 1.15
C GLU A 99 -14.03 -8.05 0.73
N VAL A 100 -14.60 -8.70 -0.29
CA VAL A 100 -15.95 -8.42 -0.76
C VAL A 100 -16.80 -9.65 -0.44
N THR A 101 -17.81 -9.45 0.39
CA THR A 101 -18.90 -10.41 0.59
C THR A 101 -19.98 -10.08 -0.45
N ASP A 102 -20.40 -11.06 -1.25
CA ASP A 102 -21.64 -10.90 -2.02
C ASP A 102 -22.79 -11.04 -1.02
N ASP A 103 -23.59 -9.97 -0.83
CA ASP A 103 -24.91 -10.05 -0.20
C ASP A 103 -25.95 -10.59 -1.21
#